data_AF-A0A2W1KUM3-F1
#
_entry.id   AF-A0A2W1KUM3-F1
#
_cell.length_a   1.000
_cell.length_b   1.000
_cell.length_c   1.000
_cell.angle_alpha   90.00
_cell.angle_beta   90.00
_cell.angle_gamma   90.00
#
_symmetry.space_group_name_H-M   'P 1'
#
loop_
_entity.id
_entity.type
_entity.pdbx_description
1 polymer ?
#
loop_
_entity_poly.entity_id
_entity_poly.type
_entity_poly.pdbx_seq_one_letter_code
_entity_poly.pdbx_strand_id
1 'polypeptide(L)'
;MKQLQMGYMVWASSLMRRWKTALPISLAVIVLYASGYLLAGAPVGLTTLLLMNLNPIPWLGAIGVIAYYFLQYDRYMADRGSDANWSKWKVWTFVAGILMTMFLWESPLNAFVPESMTLYTLKLMGEFELAAPLIVFGIPFKLIDEKTNGAFWKLLRFMHRPSVTAVILAVILVIWDMSDQMSLGLKSPLVFALLPGVYLVSGIIVWMQSLQVFPSWPNLRNHLQKALYVWIMEMAMMAMGGIWFWSAMSMNPAQSSHMLWGLTPLLDEHLAGMMMTFLSLPTMCLVTWHFWQWMEGVLEHHSDQSEYTVN
;
A
#
# COMPACT_ATOMS: atom_id res chain seq x y z
N MET A 1 -6.11 46.63 -14.73
CA MET A 1 -4.70 46.38 -14.33
C MET A 1 -4.52 45.89 -12.89
N LYS A 2 -5.14 46.52 -11.86
CA LYS A 2 -5.02 46.06 -10.45
C LYS A 2 -5.54 44.63 -10.15
N GLN A 3 -6.61 44.17 -10.80
CA GLN A 3 -7.14 42.80 -10.62
C GLN A 3 -6.23 41.70 -11.19
N LEU A 4 -5.52 41.97 -12.30
CA LEU A 4 -4.55 41.04 -12.88
C LEU A 4 -3.30 40.88 -12.00
N GLN A 5 -2.85 41.96 -11.35
CA GLN A 5 -1.72 41.90 -10.40
C GLN A 5 -2.06 41.15 -9.11
N MET A 6 -3.29 41.27 -8.61
CA MET A 6 -3.76 40.52 -7.43
C MET A 6 -3.85 39.01 -7.71
N GLY A 7 -4.34 38.61 -8.89
CA GLY A 7 -4.36 37.20 -9.30
C GLY A 7 -2.95 36.60 -9.42
N TYR A 8 -1.99 37.37 -9.94
CA TYR A 8 -0.59 36.94 -10.06
C TYR A 8 0.09 36.74 -8.69
N MET A 9 -0.15 37.60 -7.71
CA MET A 9 0.42 37.46 -6.36
C MET A 9 -0.16 36.26 -5.60
N VAL A 10 -1.47 35.98 -5.74
CA VAL A 10 -2.10 34.80 -5.14
C VAL A 10 -1.60 33.51 -5.81
N TRP A 11 -1.45 33.51 -7.14
CA TRP A 11 -0.87 32.39 -7.87
C TRP A 11 0.61 32.15 -7.50
N ALA A 12 1.43 33.19 -7.42
CA ALA A 12 2.84 33.07 -7.06
C ALA A 12 3.05 32.62 -5.60
N SER A 13 2.21 33.07 -4.66
CA SER A 13 2.27 32.63 -3.26
C SER A 13 1.76 31.19 -3.07
N SER A 14 0.74 30.78 -3.83
CA SER A 14 0.31 29.38 -3.96
C SER A 14 1.42 28.50 -4.53
N LEU A 15 2.08 28.94 -5.60
CA LEU A 15 3.17 28.22 -6.25
C LEU A 15 4.39 28.11 -5.32
N MET A 16 4.79 29.18 -4.65
CA MET A 16 5.87 29.16 -3.65
C MET A 16 5.55 28.25 -2.45
N ARG A 17 4.29 28.21 -2.01
CA ARG A 17 3.87 27.31 -0.93
C ARG A 17 3.93 25.84 -1.35
N ARG A 18 3.58 25.55 -2.62
CA ARG A 18 3.71 24.21 -3.23
C ARG A 18 5.16 23.84 -3.54
N TRP A 19 6.04 24.81 -3.82
CA TRP A 19 7.48 24.58 -4.01
C TRP A 19 8.19 24.20 -2.70
N LYS A 20 7.79 24.80 -1.57
CA LYS A 20 8.30 24.42 -0.25
C LYS A 20 7.98 22.97 0.12
N THR A 21 6.91 22.39 -0.43
CA THR A 21 6.58 20.97 -0.27
C THR A 21 7.18 20.10 -1.37
N ALA A 22 7.32 20.60 -2.60
CA ALA A 22 7.90 19.85 -3.70
C ALA A 22 9.40 19.62 -3.51
N LEU A 23 10.14 20.63 -3.06
CA LEU A 23 11.58 20.56 -2.87
C LEU A 23 12.01 19.40 -1.93
N PRO A 24 11.46 19.25 -0.71
CA PRO A 24 11.81 18.12 0.16
C PRO A 24 11.35 16.78 -0.40
N ILE A 25 10.25 16.71 -1.18
CA ILE A 25 9.83 15.47 -1.85
C ILE A 25 10.84 15.08 -2.92
N SER A 26 11.28 16.03 -3.76
CA SER A 26 12.30 15.80 -4.78
C SER A 26 13.63 15.37 -4.14
N LEU A 27 14.02 16.01 -3.04
CA LEU A 27 15.24 15.68 -2.30
C LEU A 27 15.14 14.30 -1.64
N ALA A 28 13.98 13.96 -1.07
CA ALA A 28 13.73 12.63 -0.52
C ALA A 28 13.81 11.55 -1.59
N VAL A 29 13.25 11.77 -2.78
CA VAL A 29 13.33 10.84 -3.93
C VAL A 29 14.79 10.64 -4.36
N ILE A 30 15.57 11.72 -4.46
CA ILE A 30 16.99 11.65 -4.83
C ILE A 30 17.82 10.90 -3.77
N VAL A 31 17.60 11.19 -2.48
CA VAL A 31 18.29 10.51 -1.38
C VAL A 31 17.91 9.02 -1.33
N LEU A 32 16.63 8.69 -1.53
CA LEU A 32 16.16 7.31 -1.64
C LEU A 32 16.86 6.57 -2.79
N TYR A 33 16.91 7.19 -3.98
CA TYR A 33 17.60 6.62 -5.14
C TYR A 33 19.09 6.38 -4.88
N ALA A 34 19.77 7.37 -4.30
CA ALA A 34 21.18 7.25 -3.95
C ALA A 34 21.42 6.15 -2.91
N SER A 35 20.58 6.06 -1.87
CA SER A 35 20.68 5.01 -0.86
C SER A 35 20.46 3.60 -1.42
N GLY A 36 19.53 3.43 -2.38
CA GLY A 36 19.28 2.13 -3.00
C GLY A 36 20.49 1.60 -3.77
N TYR A 37 21.13 2.45 -4.58
CA TYR A 37 22.35 2.07 -5.30
C TYR A 37 23.55 1.84 -4.37
N LEU A 38 23.67 2.62 -3.29
CA LEU A 38 24.73 2.44 -2.28
C LEU A 38 24.56 1.12 -1.53
N LEU A 39 23.35 0.77 -1.10
CA LEU A 39 23.04 -0.49 -0.42
C LEU A 39 23.24 -1.71 -1.34
N ALA A 40 23.03 -1.54 -2.64
CA ALA A 40 23.27 -2.58 -3.63
C ALA A 40 24.76 -2.73 -4.02
N GLY A 41 25.66 -1.89 -3.51
CA GLY A 41 27.10 -1.94 -3.81
C GLY A 41 27.45 -1.55 -5.25
N ALA A 42 26.54 -0.90 -5.98
CA ALA A 42 26.74 -0.52 -7.37
C ALA A 42 27.44 0.86 -7.49
N PRO A 43 28.35 1.05 -8.47
CA PRO A 43 29.01 2.35 -8.68
C PRO A 43 27.98 3.42 -9.09
N VAL A 44 27.80 4.42 -8.24
CA VAL A 44 26.80 5.47 -8.44
C VAL A 44 27.36 6.56 -9.37
N GLY A 45 27.08 6.45 -10.67
CA GLY A 45 27.35 7.53 -11.62
C GLY A 45 26.30 8.63 -11.55
N LEU A 46 26.71 9.90 -11.60
CA LEU A 46 25.79 11.06 -11.66
C LEU A 46 24.82 10.95 -12.85
N THR A 47 25.29 10.38 -13.98
CA THR A 47 24.49 10.11 -15.17
C THR A 47 23.47 9.00 -14.94
N THR A 48 23.75 7.98 -14.13
CA THR A 48 22.79 6.92 -13.76
C THR A 48 21.71 7.45 -12.81
N LEU A 49 22.08 8.38 -11.92
CA LEU A 49 21.15 9.12 -11.07
C LEU A 49 20.31 10.16 -11.83
N LEU A 50 20.85 10.76 -12.91
CA LEU A 50 20.18 11.80 -13.70
C LEU A 50 19.36 11.23 -14.87
N LEU A 51 19.84 10.17 -15.53
CA LEU A 51 19.13 9.38 -16.55
C LEU A 51 18.30 8.29 -15.87
N MET A 52 17.59 8.66 -14.80
CA MET A 52 16.62 7.80 -14.15
C MET A 52 15.77 7.18 -15.25
N ASN A 53 15.75 5.85 -15.33
CA ASN A 53 14.91 5.11 -16.28
C ASN A 53 13.45 5.16 -15.78
N LEU A 54 12.94 6.37 -15.54
CA LEU A 54 11.64 6.63 -14.96
C LEU A 54 10.63 6.17 -15.99
N ASN A 55 9.84 5.17 -15.64
CA ASN A 55 8.66 4.89 -16.42
C ASN A 55 7.72 6.08 -16.26
N PRO A 56 7.38 6.81 -17.33
CA PRO A 56 6.52 7.98 -17.21
C PRO A 56 5.12 7.60 -16.74
N ILE A 57 4.68 6.35 -16.92
CA ILE A 57 3.30 5.94 -16.65
C ILE A 57 2.98 5.95 -15.14
N PRO A 58 3.72 5.27 -14.24
CA PRO A 58 3.44 5.32 -12.81
C PRO A 58 3.58 6.73 -12.24
N TRP A 59 4.56 7.51 -12.70
CA TRP A 59 4.75 8.90 -12.28
C TRP A 59 3.59 9.80 -12.68
N LEU A 60 3.12 9.73 -13.94
CA LEU A 60 1.95 10.48 -14.39
C LEU A 60 0.70 10.05 -13.64
N GLY A 61 0.56 8.74 -13.35
CA GLY A 61 -0.52 8.20 -12.53
C GLY A 61 -0.51 8.77 -11.11
N ALA A 62 0.63 8.73 -10.43
CA ALA A 62 0.80 9.25 -9.08
C ALA A 62 0.56 10.77 -9.01
N ILE A 63 1.14 11.54 -9.95
CA ILE A 63 0.90 12.98 -10.05
C ILE A 63 -0.59 13.26 -10.28
N GLY A 64 -1.24 12.51 -11.17
CA GLY A 64 -2.67 12.64 -11.43
C GLY A 64 -3.53 12.37 -10.20
N VAL A 65 -3.24 11.28 -9.48
CA VAL A 65 -3.96 10.90 -8.25
C VAL A 65 -3.74 11.92 -7.13
N ILE A 66 -2.51 12.36 -6.91
CA ILE A 66 -2.18 13.39 -5.90
C ILE A 66 -2.85 14.72 -6.26
N ALA A 67 -2.76 15.15 -7.52
CA ALA A 67 -3.40 16.37 -7.99
C ALA A 67 -4.92 16.30 -7.80
N TYR A 68 -5.54 15.18 -8.18
CA TYR A 68 -6.97 14.96 -7.97
C TYR A 68 -7.34 15.00 -6.49
N TYR A 69 -6.55 14.35 -5.62
CA TYR A 69 -6.77 14.37 -4.17
C TYR A 69 -6.71 15.79 -3.60
N PHE A 70 -5.69 16.57 -3.95
CA PHE A 70 -5.56 17.96 -3.50
C PHE A 70 -6.64 18.88 -4.09
N LEU A 71 -7.09 18.65 -5.32
CA LEU A 71 -8.23 19.38 -5.89
C LEU A 71 -9.51 19.14 -5.09
N GLN A 72 -9.76 17.90 -4.67
CA GLN A 72 -10.92 17.59 -3.82
C GLN A 72 -10.76 18.14 -2.41
N TYR A 73 -9.55 18.12 -1.87
CA TYR A 73 -9.23 18.76 -0.59
C TYR A 73 -9.48 20.27 -0.61
N ASP A 74 -8.97 20.96 -1.63
CA ASP A 74 -9.11 22.41 -1.79
C ASP A 74 -10.58 22.80 -1.97
N ARG A 75 -11.35 22.04 -2.79
CA ARG A 75 -12.80 22.23 -2.94
C ARG A 75 -13.55 22.04 -1.63
N TYR A 76 -13.25 20.96 -0.91
CA TYR A 76 -13.86 20.67 0.39
C TYR A 76 -13.61 21.78 1.42
N MET A 77 -12.37 22.28 1.47
CA MET A 77 -11.98 23.38 2.35
C MET A 77 -12.64 24.70 1.94
N ALA A 78 -12.82 24.95 0.64
CA ALA A 78 -13.52 26.13 0.15
C ALA A 78 -15.02 26.12 0.49
N ASP A 79 -15.67 24.96 0.40
CA ASP A 79 -17.11 24.81 0.65
C ASP A 79 -17.47 24.86 2.14
N ARG A 80 -16.60 24.35 3.04
CA ARG A 80 -16.88 24.24 4.48
C ARG A 80 -16.07 25.17 5.38
N GLY A 81 -15.08 25.90 4.84
CA GLY A 81 -14.32 26.89 5.59
C GLY A 81 -13.68 26.33 6.87
N SER A 82 -13.90 27.00 8.01
CA SER A 82 -13.36 26.63 9.33
C SER A 82 -13.96 25.36 9.94
N ASP A 83 -15.11 24.90 9.44
CA ASP A 83 -15.82 23.72 9.98
C ASP A 83 -15.39 22.41 9.27
N ALA A 84 -14.43 22.52 8.35
CA ALA A 84 -13.91 21.40 7.58
C ALA A 84 -13.02 20.47 8.45
N ASN A 85 -13.62 19.40 9.00
CA ASN A 85 -12.90 18.38 9.79
C ASN A 85 -12.15 17.34 8.91
N TRP A 86 -11.32 17.80 7.97
CA TRP A 86 -10.39 16.92 7.25
C TRP A 86 -9.00 17.01 7.89
N SER A 87 -8.68 16.02 8.71
CA SER A 87 -7.41 15.99 9.46
C SER A 87 -6.20 15.98 8.52
N LYS A 88 -5.21 16.83 8.83
CA LYS A 88 -3.93 16.91 8.10
C LYS A 88 -3.16 15.59 8.12
N TRP A 89 -3.31 14.78 9.16
CA TRP A 89 -2.66 13.46 9.23
C TRP A 89 -3.11 12.55 8.08
N LYS A 90 -4.39 12.59 7.69
CA LYS A 90 -4.91 11.81 6.55
C LYS A 90 -4.27 12.21 5.22
N VAL A 91 -3.98 13.50 5.05
CA VAL A 91 -3.28 13.99 3.86
C VAL A 91 -1.86 13.42 3.83
N TRP A 92 -1.16 13.47 4.96
CA TRP A 92 0.19 12.93 5.06
C TRP A 92 0.25 11.41 4.88
N THR A 93 -0.69 10.65 5.44
CA THR A 93 -0.75 9.20 5.23
C THR A 93 -1.06 8.85 3.78
N PHE A 94 -1.98 9.59 3.13
CA PHE A 94 -2.29 9.39 1.72
C PHE A 94 -1.06 9.62 0.84
N VAL A 95 -0.40 10.77 1.01
CA VAL A 95 0.80 11.14 0.25
C VAL A 95 1.94 10.15 0.54
N ALA A 96 2.13 9.75 1.81
CA ALA A 96 3.13 8.74 2.17
C ALA A 96 2.85 7.40 1.49
N GLY A 97 1.58 6.97 1.41
CA GLY A 97 1.19 5.76 0.68
C GLY A 97 1.52 5.82 -0.80
N ILE A 98 1.19 6.93 -1.48
CA ILE A 98 1.54 7.11 -2.90
C ILE A 98 3.06 7.17 -3.10
N LEU A 99 3.80 7.85 -2.23
CA LEU A 99 5.26 7.89 -2.30
C LEU A 99 5.88 6.51 -2.05
N MET A 100 5.32 5.72 -1.12
CA MET A 100 5.73 4.34 -0.88
C MET A 100 5.50 3.46 -2.11
N THR A 101 4.33 3.58 -2.76
CA THR A 101 4.06 2.91 -4.04
C THR A 101 5.07 3.31 -5.10
N MET A 102 5.34 4.61 -5.27
CA MET A 102 6.34 5.04 -6.26
C MET A 102 7.74 4.51 -5.94
N PHE A 103 8.09 4.44 -4.66
CA PHE A 103 9.35 3.86 -4.23
C PHE A 103 9.42 2.36 -4.57
N LEU A 104 8.40 1.58 -4.22
CA LEU A 104 8.43 0.13 -4.49
C LEU A 104 8.31 -0.16 -5.98
N TRP A 105 7.49 0.58 -6.72
CA TRP A 105 7.27 0.38 -8.15
C TRP A 105 8.49 0.77 -9.00
N GLU A 106 9.03 1.97 -8.80
CA GLU A 106 10.01 2.60 -9.70
C GLU A 106 11.43 2.73 -9.08
N SER A 107 11.71 2.14 -7.92
CA SER A 107 13.04 2.26 -7.32
C SER A 107 14.17 1.64 -8.16
N PRO A 108 15.43 2.07 -7.92
CA PRO A 108 16.63 1.40 -8.40
C PRO A 108 16.69 -0.09 -8.11
N LEU A 109 15.97 -0.53 -7.08
CA LEU A 109 15.89 -1.93 -6.68
C LEU A 109 15.43 -2.82 -7.84
N ASN A 110 14.66 -2.28 -8.79
CA ASN A 110 14.23 -2.97 -10.01
C ASN A 110 15.35 -3.62 -10.80
N ALA A 111 16.55 -3.01 -10.82
CA ALA A 111 17.71 -3.59 -11.49
C ALA A 111 18.19 -4.89 -10.82
N PHE A 112 17.94 -5.03 -9.52
CA PHE A 112 18.43 -6.12 -8.68
C PHE A 112 17.37 -7.16 -8.35
N VAL A 113 16.09 -6.90 -8.64
CA VAL A 113 14.99 -7.86 -8.43
C VAL A 113 15.22 -9.20 -9.15
N PRO A 114 15.78 -9.26 -10.39
CA PRO A 114 16.13 -10.53 -11.02
C PRO A 114 17.16 -11.37 -10.26
N GLU A 115 17.90 -10.75 -9.34
CA GLU A 115 18.99 -11.34 -8.57
C GLU A 115 18.64 -11.56 -7.09
N SER A 116 17.41 -11.21 -6.67
CA SER A 116 16.96 -11.37 -5.29
C SER A 116 15.44 -11.54 -5.17
N MET A 117 15.04 -12.72 -4.70
CA MET A 117 13.69 -13.05 -4.26
C MET A 117 13.29 -12.21 -3.04
N THR A 118 14.23 -11.83 -2.18
CA THR A 118 13.97 -10.91 -1.06
C THR A 118 13.46 -9.55 -1.56
N LEU A 119 14.12 -8.97 -2.55
CA LEU A 119 13.69 -7.69 -3.14
C LEU A 119 12.36 -7.82 -3.88
N TYR A 120 12.16 -8.93 -4.60
CA TYR A 120 10.88 -9.24 -5.24
C TYR A 120 9.73 -9.28 -4.22
N THR A 121 9.96 -9.98 -3.11
CA THR A 121 9.00 -10.13 -2.00
C THR A 121 8.71 -8.78 -1.36
N LEU A 122 9.75 -8.03 -0.99
CA LEU A 122 9.63 -6.69 -0.41
C LEU A 122 8.82 -5.74 -1.30
N LYS A 123 9.02 -5.82 -2.62
CA LYS A 123 8.31 -4.98 -3.58
C LYS A 123 6.81 -5.26 -3.59
N LEU A 124 6.41 -6.51 -3.81
CA LEU A 124 4.99 -6.83 -3.94
C LEU A 124 4.27 -6.84 -2.59
N MET A 125 4.88 -7.38 -1.54
CA MET A 125 4.33 -7.32 -0.17
C MET A 125 4.28 -5.89 0.33
N GLY A 126 5.30 -5.07 0.06
CA GLY A 126 5.29 -3.67 0.48
C GLY A 126 4.13 -2.88 -0.14
N GLU A 127 3.76 -3.16 -1.39
CA GLU A 127 2.59 -2.52 -2.02
C GLU A 127 1.29 -2.93 -1.32
N PHE A 128 1.18 -4.21 -0.96
CA PHE A 128 -0.01 -4.79 -0.34
C PHE A 128 -0.14 -4.44 1.16
N GLU A 129 0.95 -4.49 1.92
CA GLU A 129 0.97 -4.38 3.39
C GLU A 129 1.39 -3.01 3.92
N LEU A 130 2.11 -2.21 3.14
CA LEU A 130 2.56 -0.88 3.58
C LEU A 130 1.88 0.23 2.79
N ALA A 131 1.95 0.20 1.46
CA ALA A 131 1.44 1.29 0.64
C ALA A 131 -0.10 1.34 0.65
N ALA A 132 -0.76 0.19 0.44
CA ALA A 132 -2.21 0.10 0.46
C ALA A 132 -2.86 0.63 1.75
N PRO A 133 -2.48 0.21 2.98
CA PRO A 133 -3.09 0.76 4.19
C PRO A 133 -2.86 2.26 4.36
N LEU A 134 -1.66 2.76 4.04
CA LEU A 134 -1.36 4.20 4.09
C LEU A 134 -2.29 5.01 3.18
N ILE A 135 -2.53 4.51 1.96
CA ILE A 135 -3.49 5.10 1.02
C ILE A 135 -4.90 5.04 1.63
N VAL A 136 -5.34 3.87 2.11
CA VAL A 136 -6.68 3.69 2.66
C VAL A 136 -6.92 4.61 3.87
N PHE A 137 -5.99 4.69 4.83
CA PHE A 137 -6.13 5.60 5.97
C PHE A 137 -6.22 7.08 5.58
N GLY A 138 -5.61 7.43 4.45
CA GLY A 138 -5.59 8.79 3.94
C GLY A 138 -6.81 9.22 3.14
N ILE A 139 -7.64 8.28 2.67
CA ILE A 139 -8.82 8.61 1.88
C ILE A 139 -9.95 9.15 2.80
N PRO A 140 -10.55 10.30 2.47
CA PRO A 140 -11.65 10.88 3.23
C PRO A 140 -13.00 10.23 2.86
N PHE A 141 -13.19 8.96 3.18
CA PHE A 141 -14.34 8.19 2.68
C PHE A 141 -15.74 8.76 3.01
N LYS A 142 -15.85 9.59 4.07
CA LYS A 142 -17.06 10.37 4.39
C LYS A 142 -17.50 11.34 3.30
N LEU A 143 -16.63 11.64 2.33
CA LEU A 143 -16.86 12.58 1.24
C LEU A 143 -17.16 11.90 -0.09
N ILE A 144 -17.00 10.58 -0.17
CA ILE A 144 -17.38 9.82 -1.35
C ILE A 144 -18.89 9.65 -1.28
N ASP A 145 -19.59 10.34 -2.18
CA ASP A 145 -21.04 10.30 -2.25
C ASP A 145 -21.50 8.87 -2.57
N GLU A 146 -22.21 8.27 -1.63
CA GLU A 146 -22.74 6.90 -1.70
C GLU A 146 -23.68 6.71 -2.91
N LYS A 147 -24.22 7.82 -3.44
CA LYS A 147 -25.14 7.86 -4.58
C LYS A 147 -24.44 7.90 -5.94
N THR A 148 -23.10 7.86 -5.98
CA THR A 148 -22.37 7.90 -7.25
C THR A 148 -22.63 6.62 -8.07
N ASN A 149 -23.49 6.73 -9.10
CA ASN A 149 -24.03 5.60 -9.86
C ASN A 149 -23.27 5.31 -11.18
N GLY A 150 -21.94 5.30 -11.13
CA GLY A 150 -21.10 4.95 -12.30
C GLY A 150 -20.79 3.46 -12.40
N ALA A 151 -20.47 2.97 -13.61
CA ALA A 151 -20.03 1.58 -13.83
C ALA A 151 -18.81 1.22 -12.96
N PHE A 152 -17.87 2.16 -12.84
CA PHE A 152 -16.70 2.03 -11.96
C PHE A 152 -17.09 1.80 -10.49
N TRP A 153 -18.01 2.60 -9.95
CA TRP A 153 -18.47 2.47 -8.57
C TRP A 153 -19.26 1.19 -8.31
N LYS A 154 -20.02 0.71 -9.31
CA LYS A 154 -20.69 -0.59 -9.24
C LYS A 154 -19.68 -1.74 -9.18
N LEU A 155 -18.63 -1.68 -10.01
CA LEU A 155 -17.55 -2.67 -9.99
C LEU A 155 -16.81 -2.64 -8.64
N LEU A 156 -16.45 -1.45 -8.15
CA LEU A 156 -15.76 -1.31 -6.87
C LEU A 156 -16.62 -1.83 -5.70
N ARG A 157 -17.93 -1.55 -5.70
CA ARG A 157 -18.88 -2.09 -4.71
C ARG A 157 -19.03 -3.61 -4.80
N PHE A 158 -18.93 -4.19 -6.01
CA PHE A 158 -18.92 -5.64 -6.19
C PHE A 158 -17.62 -6.25 -5.63
N MET A 159 -16.47 -5.66 -5.96
CA MET A 159 -15.16 -6.10 -5.47
C MET A 159 -15.05 -6.00 -3.95
N HIS A 160 -15.64 -4.97 -3.33
CA HIS A 160 -15.66 -4.75 -1.88
C HIS A 160 -16.48 -5.79 -1.10
N ARG A 161 -17.29 -6.64 -1.76
CA ARG A 161 -18.06 -7.67 -1.05
C ARG A 161 -17.12 -8.63 -0.32
N PRO A 162 -17.37 -8.99 0.96
CA PRO A 162 -16.43 -9.79 1.75
C PRO A 162 -16.08 -11.14 1.12
N SER A 163 -17.02 -11.77 0.42
CA SER A 163 -16.76 -13.01 -0.31
C SER A 163 -15.87 -12.80 -1.53
N VAL A 164 -16.04 -11.70 -2.24
CA VAL A 164 -15.23 -11.35 -3.42
C VAL A 164 -13.83 -10.97 -3.00
N THR A 165 -13.68 -10.17 -1.95
CA THR A 165 -12.35 -9.83 -1.40
C THR A 165 -11.61 -11.07 -0.88
N ALA A 166 -12.31 -12.00 -0.22
CA ALA A 166 -11.74 -13.28 0.19
C ALA A 166 -11.25 -14.11 -1.01
N VAL A 167 -12.03 -14.17 -2.10
CA VAL A 167 -11.63 -14.88 -3.33
C VAL A 167 -10.45 -14.21 -4.02
N ILE A 168 -10.47 -12.88 -4.17
CA ILE A 168 -9.35 -12.11 -4.74
C ILE A 168 -8.06 -12.45 -3.99
N LEU A 169 -8.14 -12.44 -2.66
CA LEU A 169 -6.98 -12.67 -1.83
C LEU A 169 -6.52 -14.15 -1.87
N ALA A 170 -7.44 -15.11 -1.84
CA ALA A 170 -7.09 -16.52 -2.04
C ALA A 170 -6.39 -16.75 -3.38
N VAL A 171 -6.88 -16.11 -4.46
CA VAL A 171 -6.25 -16.15 -5.79
C VAL A 171 -4.85 -15.56 -5.73
N ILE A 172 -4.66 -14.42 -5.06
CA ILE A 172 -3.33 -13.80 -4.91
C ILE A 172 -2.36 -14.69 -4.16
N LEU A 173 -2.80 -15.36 -3.09
CA LEU A 173 -1.96 -16.27 -2.33
C LEU A 173 -1.56 -17.50 -3.16
N VAL A 174 -2.50 -18.08 -3.90
CA VAL A 174 -2.21 -19.20 -4.80
C VAL A 174 -1.25 -18.76 -5.90
N ILE A 175 -1.50 -17.61 -6.54
CA ILE A 175 -0.61 -17.09 -7.58
C ILE A 175 0.78 -16.78 -7.01
N TRP A 176 0.88 -16.29 -5.78
CA TRP A 176 2.15 -16.01 -5.11
C TRP A 176 2.95 -17.28 -4.83
N ASP A 177 2.28 -18.34 -4.35
CA ASP A 177 2.91 -19.62 -4.00
C ASP A 177 3.45 -20.37 -5.23
N MET A 178 2.87 -20.11 -6.41
CA MET A 178 3.41 -20.67 -7.65
C MET A 178 4.82 -20.09 -7.86
N SER A 179 5.85 -20.93 -7.72
CA SER A 179 7.25 -20.61 -8.06
C SER A 179 7.39 -20.03 -9.48
N ASP A 180 6.41 -20.31 -10.34
CA ASP A 180 6.26 -19.75 -11.67
C ASP A 180 5.94 -18.24 -11.69
N GLN A 181 5.41 -17.62 -10.64
CA GLN A 181 5.03 -16.20 -10.68
C GLN A 181 6.25 -15.29 -10.82
N MET A 182 7.26 -15.48 -9.97
CA MET A 182 8.50 -14.73 -10.08
C MET A 182 9.21 -15.08 -11.38
N SER A 183 9.28 -16.37 -11.77
CA SER A 183 9.80 -16.81 -13.08
C SER A 183 9.10 -16.11 -14.26
N LEU A 184 7.78 -15.98 -14.22
CA LEU A 184 6.96 -15.38 -15.27
C LEU A 184 7.05 -13.85 -15.27
N GLY A 185 7.14 -13.23 -14.09
CA GLY A 185 7.48 -11.82 -13.94
C GLY A 185 8.85 -11.51 -14.54
N LEU A 186 9.87 -12.32 -14.23
CA LEU A 186 11.21 -12.15 -14.78
C LEU A 186 11.28 -12.39 -16.30
N LYS A 187 10.43 -13.27 -16.85
CA LYS A 187 10.36 -13.53 -18.31
C LYS A 187 9.57 -12.49 -19.08
N SER A 188 8.63 -11.80 -18.44
CA SER A 188 7.70 -10.86 -19.10
C SER A 188 7.81 -9.46 -18.48
N PRO A 189 8.44 -8.49 -19.17
CA PRO A 189 8.55 -7.12 -18.70
C PRO A 189 7.19 -6.48 -18.39
N LEU A 190 6.15 -6.86 -19.14
CA LEU A 190 4.79 -6.38 -18.91
C LEU A 190 4.25 -6.89 -17.56
N VAL A 191 4.42 -8.17 -17.26
CA VAL A 191 3.95 -8.73 -15.99
C VAL A 191 4.75 -8.13 -14.85
N PHE A 192 6.07 -8.05 -14.98
CA PHE A 192 6.93 -7.41 -13.99
C PHE A 192 6.50 -5.97 -13.66
N ALA A 193 6.14 -5.19 -14.69
CA ALA A 193 5.72 -3.81 -14.54
C ALA A 193 4.32 -3.65 -13.94
N LEU A 194 3.40 -4.58 -14.22
CA LEU A 194 1.99 -4.46 -13.79
C LEU A 194 1.70 -5.15 -12.46
N LEU A 195 2.46 -6.18 -12.11
CA LEU A 195 2.21 -6.99 -10.92
C LEU A 195 2.16 -6.15 -9.63
N PRO A 196 3.07 -5.19 -9.36
CA PRO A 196 2.98 -4.32 -8.19
C PRO A 196 1.64 -3.58 -8.10
N GLY A 197 1.12 -3.11 -9.23
CA GLY A 197 -0.19 -2.45 -9.30
C GLY A 197 -1.35 -3.40 -8.97
N VAL A 198 -1.27 -4.67 -9.36
CA VAL A 198 -2.28 -5.69 -8.99
C VAL A 198 -2.27 -5.91 -7.47
N TYR A 199 -1.09 -6.05 -6.87
CA TYR A 199 -0.94 -6.20 -5.42
C TYR A 199 -1.44 -4.96 -4.66
N LEU A 200 -1.10 -3.76 -5.13
CA LEU A 200 -1.57 -2.51 -4.54
C LEU A 200 -3.11 -2.40 -4.57
N VAL A 201 -3.73 -2.61 -5.73
CA VAL A 201 -5.20 -2.51 -5.86
C VAL A 201 -5.90 -3.55 -4.97
N SER A 202 -5.35 -4.76 -4.93
CA SER A 202 -5.90 -5.84 -4.11
C SER A 202 -5.76 -5.54 -2.63
N GLY A 203 -4.59 -5.05 -2.21
CA GLY A 203 -4.34 -4.59 -0.85
C GLY A 203 -5.32 -3.48 -0.46
N ILE A 204 -5.52 -2.47 -1.31
CA ILE A 204 -6.47 -1.38 -1.05
C ILE A 204 -7.87 -1.94 -0.79
N ILE A 205 -8.33 -2.87 -1.63
CA ILE A 205 -9.66 -3.49 -1.49
C ILE A 205 -9.78 -4.28 -0.16
N VAL A 206 -8.76 -5.07 0.18
CA VAL A 206 -8.73 -5.88 1.43
C VAL A 206 -8.72 -4.97 2.66
N TRP A 207 -7.87 -3.95 2.66
CA TRP A 207 -7.76 -2.97 3.75
C TRP A 207 -9.02 -2.12 3.91
N MET A 208 -9.67 -1.74 2.80
CA MET A 208 -10.96 -1.04 2.85
C MET A 208 -12.04 -1.89 3.52
N GLN A 209 -12.05 -3.20 3.26
CA GLN A 209 -13.00 -4.12 3.87
C GLN A 209 -12.77 -4.29 5.38
N SER A 210 -11.50 -4.41 5.79
CA SER A 210 -11.12 -4.51 7.19
C SER A 210 -11.49 -3.25 7.99
N LEU A 211 -11.13 -2.08 7.45
CA LEU A 211 -11.34 -0.78 8.11
C LEU A 211 -12.78 -0.26 8.03
N GLN A 212 -13.70 -1.00 7.39
CA GLN A 212 -15.12 -0.65 7.25
C GLN A 212 -15.35 0.76 6.71
N VAL A 213 -14.55 1.07 5.70
CA VAL A 213 -14.36 2.39 5.11
C VAL A 213 -15.67 3.00 4.58
N PHE A 214 -16.57 2.18 4.04
CA PHE A 214 -17.86 2.60 3.49
C PHE A 214 -19.01 1.95 4.25
N PRO A 215 -19.57 2.58 5.29
CA PRO A 215 -20.61 1.96 6.12
C PRO A 215 -21.83 1.45 5.35
N SER A 216 -22.20 2.10 4.24
CA SER A 216 -23.33 1.73 3.38
C SER A 216 -23.07 0.54 2.44
N TRP A 217 -21.82 0.11 2.28
CA TRP A 217 -21.47 -1.00 1.40
C TRP A 217 -21.55 -2.35 2.13
N PRO A 218 -21.57 -3.48 1.41
CA PRO A 218 -21.54 -4.80 2.06
C PRO A 218 -20.22 -4.98 2.84
N ASN A 219 -20.27 -4.87 4.16
CA ASN A 219 -19.11 -5.03 5.04
C ASN A 219 -19.27 -6.21 6.00
N LEU A 220 -18.14 -6.59 6.61
CA LEU A 220 -18.13 -7.44 7.80
C LEU A 220 -18.87 -6.72 8.94
N ARG A 221 -19.73 -7.44 9.66
CA ARG A 221 -20.68 -6.84 10.60
C ARG A 221 -20.04 -6.48 11.94
N ASN A 222 -19.24 -7.38 12.49
CA ASN A 222 -18.70 -7.28 13.85
C ASN A 222 -17.16 -7.29 13.84
N HIS A 223 -16.56 -6.74 14.89
CA HIS A 223 -15.10 -6.71 15.07
C HIS A 223 -14.46 -8.11 15.04
N LEU A 224 -15.13 -9.14 15.58
CA LEU A 224 -14.66 -10.53 15.46
C LEU A 224 -14.56 -11.01 14.01
N GLN A 225 -15.54 -10.68 13.16
CA GLN A 225 -15.51 -11.08 11.76
C GLN A 225 -14.37 -10.39 11.01
N LYS A 226 -14.09 -9.11 11.34
CA LYS A 226 -12.94 -8.37 10.79
C LYS A 226 -11.61 -8.98 11.24
N ALA A 227 -11.49 -9.29 12.54
CA ALA A 227 -10.30 -9.93 13.10
C ALA A 227 -10.03 -11.28 12.43
N LEU A 228 -11.04 -12.17 12.35
CA LEU A 228 -10.91 -13.48 11.71
C LEU A 228 -10.62 -13.36 10.21
N TYR A 229 -11.27 -12.42 9.53
CA TYR A 229 -11.03 -12.16 8.11
C TYR A 229 -9.57 -11.79 7.86
N VAL A 230 -9.01 -10.81 8.57
CA VAL A 230 -7.60 -10.45 8.38
C VAL A 230 -6.68 -11.55 8.86
N TRP A 231 -6.96 -12.15 10.04
CA TRP A 231 -6.11 -13.18 10.64
C TRP A 231 -5.94 -14.41 9.76
N ILE A 232 -7.01 -14.97 9.19
CA ILE A 232 -6.91 -16.15 8.31
C ILE A 232 -5.98 -15.88 7.14
N MET A 233 -6.07 -14.66 6.59
CA MET A 233 -5.35 -14.31 5.37
C MET A 233 -3.87 -14.04 5.66
N GLU A 234 -3.59 -13.32 6.74
CA GLU A 234 -2.22 -13.13 7.20
C GLU A 234 -1.57 -14.43 7.66
N MET A 235 -2.32 -15.35 8.29
CA MET A 235 -1.79 -16.65 8.66
C MET A 235 -1.35 -17.45 7.44
N ALA A 236 -2.08 -17.38 6.33
CA ALA A 236 -1.66 -18.01 5.09
C ALA A 236 -0.35 -17.39 4.56
N MET A 237 -0.22 -16.05 4.61
CA MET A 237 1.00 -15.36 4.18
C MET A 237 2.20 -15.67 5.08
N MET A 238 2.02 -15.60 6.40
CA MET A 238 3.05 -15.94 7.38
C MET A 238 3.42 -17.42 7.33
N ALA A 239 2.47 -18.33 7.09
CA ALA A 239 2.77 -19.75 6.92
C ALA A 239 3.67 -19.98 5.71
N MET A 240 3.39 -19.32 4.59
CA MET A 240 4.25 -19.37 3.40
C MET A 240 5.64 -18.76 3.67
N GLY A 241 5.70 -17.60 4.34
CA GLY A 241 6.96 -17.01 4.78
C GLY A 241 7.77 -17.94 5.69
N GLY A 242 7.09 -18.69 6.57
CA GLY A 242 7.68 -19.73 7.40
C GLY A 242 8.17 -20.93 6.59
N ILE A 243 7.42 -21.38 5.59
CA ILE A 243 7.87 -22.47 4.69
C ILE A 243 9.17 -22.08 3.99
N TRP A 244 9.24 -20.85 3.45
CA TRP A 244 10.44 -20.35 2.80
C TRP A 244 11.60 -20.20 3.76
N PHE A 245 11.39 -19.65 4.97
CA PHE A 245 12.46 -19.50 5.94
C PHE A 245 13.02 -20.83 6.44
N TRP A 246 12.17 -21.84 6.65
CA TRP A 246 12.59 -23.15 7.13
C TRP A 246 12.88 -24.15 6.00
N SER A 247 12.94 -23.69 4.74
CA SER A 247 13.17 -24.59 3.60
C SER A 247 14.58 -25.19 3.63
N ALA A 248 14.68 -26.49 3.33
CA ALA A 248 15.96 -27.20 3.24
C ALA A 248 16.55 -27.18 1.83
N MET A 249 15.74 -26.85 0.82
CA MET A 249 16.11 -26.78 -0.59
C MET A 249 15.55 -25.50 -1.19
N SER A 250 16.35 -24.87 -2.05
CA SER A 250 15.97 -23.61 -2.70
C SER A 250 14.90 -23.86 -3.76
N MET A 251 13.77 -23.19 -3.59
CA MET A 251 12.72 -22.97 -4.58
C MET A 251 12.87 -21.61 -5.29
N ASN A 252 13.84 -20.78 -4.88
CA ASN A 252 14.15 -19.49 -5.48
C ASN A 252 14.32 -19.58 -7.02
N PRO A 253 13.43 -18.95 -7.81
CA PRO A 253 13.47 -19.00 -9.27
C PRO A 253 14.38 -17.93 -9.88
N ALA A 254 15.07 -17.11 -9.08
CA ALA A 254 16.08 -16.18 -9.58
C ALA A 254 17.14 -16.96 -10.38
N GLN A 255 17.28 -16.66 -11.68
CA GLN A 255 18.19 -17.37 -12.59
C GLN A 255 19.48 -16.60 -12.86
N SER A 256 19.83 -15.62 -12.02
CA SER A 256 21.07 -14.87 -12.21
C SER A 256 22.29 -15.73 -11.92
N SER A 257 23.34 -15.59 -12.74
CA SER A 257 24.65 -16.20 -12.49
C SER A 257 25.33 -15.63 -11.24
N HIS A 258 24.88 -14.44 -10.80
CA HIS A 258 25.30 -13.79 -9.57
C HIS A 258 24.06 -13.34 -8.79
N MET A 259 23.88 -13.90 -7.61
CA MET A 259 22.87 -13.43 -6.67
C MET A 259 23.31 -12.12 -6.02
N LEU A 260 22.34 -11.28 -5.67
CA LEU A 260 22.61 -10.02 -5.00
C LEU A 260 23.38 -10.26 -3.70
N TRP A 261 24.40 -9.42 -3.44
CA TRP A 261 25.30 -9.52 -2.28
C TRP A 261 26.06 -10.85 -2.14
N GLY A 262 26.15 -11.66 -3.21
CA GLY A 262 26.83 -12.96 -3.17
C GLY A 262 26.11 -14.00 -2.31
N LEU A 263 24.80 -13.82 -2.08
CA LEU A 263 23.99 -14.76 -1.32
C LEU A 263 23.83 -16.10 -2.07
N THR A 264 23.63 -17.18 -1.32
CA THR A 264 23.15 -18.42 -1.94
C THR A 264 21.64 -18.27 -2.23
N PRO A 265 21.10 -18.94 -3.27
CA PRO A 265 19.66 -18.90 -3.56
C PRO A 265 18.79 -19.29 -2.36
N LEU A 266 19.25 -20.26 -1.57
CA LEU A 266 18.60 -20.72 -0.34
C LEU A 266 18.58 -19.63 0.75
N LEU A 267 19.69 -18.93 0.95
CA LEU A 267 19.73 -17.87 1.96
C LEU A 267 18.88 -16.66 1.58
N ASP A 268 18.83 -16.30 0.29
CA ASP A 268 17.93 -15.25 -0.21
C ASP A 268 16.45 -15.66 -0.07
N GLU A 269 16.11 -16.93 -0.24
CA GLU A 269 14.76 -17.44 0.06
C GLU A 269 14.43 -17.35 1.56
N HIS A 270 15.40 -17.67 2.43
CA HIS A 270 15.20 -17.53 3.87
C HIS A 270 14.94 -16.08 4.28
N LEU A 271 15.68 -15.13 3.69
CA LEU A 271 15.47 -13.70 3.89
C LEU A 271 14.13 -13.23 3.32
N ALA A 272 13.72 -13.74 2.15
CA ALA A 272 12.40 -13.46 1.59
C ALA A 272 11.27 -13.90 2.55
N GLY A 273 11.37 -15.12 3.10
CA GLY A 273 10.43 -15.64 4.10
C GLY A 273 10.40 -14.82 5.39
N MET A 274 11.57 -14.37 5.87
CA MET A 274 11.68 -13.45 7.00
C MET A 274 10.99 -12.11 6.72
N MET A 275 11.26 -11.51 5.55
CA MET A 275 10.69 -10.23 5.15
C MET A 275 9.17 -10.31 4.99
N MET A 276 8.67 -11.40 4.41
CA MET A 276 7.24 -11.67 4.29
C MET A 276 6.57 -11.69 5.66
N THR A 277 7.16 -12.40 6.62
CA THR A 277 6.64 -12.48 8.00
C THR A 277 6.69 -11.12 8.70
N PHE A 278 7.77 -10.36 8.52
CA PHE A 278 7.94 -9.04 9.14
C PHE A 278 6.97 -8.00 8.57
N LEU A 279 6.70 -8.05 7.26
CA LEU A 279 5.77 -7.15 6.58
C LEU A 279 4.31 -7.40 6.97
N SER A 280 3.96 -8.59 7.46
CA SER A 280 2.63 -8.90 8.04
C SER A 280 2.44 -8.43 9.50
N LEU A 281 3.44 -7.80 10.13
CA LEU A 281 3.28 -7.30 11.50
C LEU A 281 2.21 -6.19 11.65
N PRO A 282 2.12 -5.20 10.75
CA PRO A 282 1.09 -4.16 10.84
C PRO A 282 -0.34 -4.72 10.80
N THR A 283 -0.60 -5.72 9.97
CA THR A 283 -1.90 -6.42 9.92
C THR A 283 -2.14 -7.26 11.16
N MET A 284 -1.13 -7.91 11.73
CA MET A 284 -1.24 -8.57 13.04
C MET A 284 -1.59 -7.60 14.18
N CYS A 285 -1.03 -6.39 14.16
CA CYS A 285 -1.44 -5.33 15.10
C CYS A 285 -2.91 -4.95 14.89
N LEU A 286 -3.38 -4.86 13.64
CA LEU A 286 -4.79 -4.58 13.34
C LEU A 286 -5.72 -5.69 13.80
N VAL A 287 -5.35 -6.96 13.60
CA VAL A 287 -6.09 -8.13 14.09
C VAL A 287 -6.23 -8.05 15.60
N THR A 288 -5.12 -7.81 16.30
CA THR A 288 -5.11 -7.66 17.76
C THR A 288 -6.04 -6.53 18.21
N TRP A 289 -6.02 -5.39 17.52
CA TRP A 289 -6.91 -4.28 17.82
C TRP A 289 -8.39 -4.62 17.60
N HIS A 290 -8.75 -5.27 16.49
CA HIS A 290 -10.13 -5.71 16.26
C HIS A 290 -10.58 -6.74 17.31
N PHE A 291 -9.72 -7.67 17.69
CA PHE A 291 -10.04 -8.64 18.72
C PHE A 291 -10.26 -7.96 20.08
N TRP A 292 -9.41 -6.99 20.44
CA TRP A 292 -9.57 -6.18 21.65
C TRP A 292 -10.92 -5.44 21.68
N GLN A 293 -11.27 -4.73 20.61
CA GLN A 293 -12.55 -4.03 20.47
C GLN A 293 -13.76 -4.96 20.58
N TRP A 294 -13.64 -6.19 20.08
CA TRP A 294 -14.68 -7.19 20.26
C TRP A 294 -14.82 -7.64 21.72
N MET A 295 -13.71 -7.87 22.42
CA MET A 295 -13.73 -8.23 23.85
C MET A 295 -14.35 -7.13 24.71
N GLU A 296 -13.99 -5.86 24.48
CA GLU A 296 -14.60 -4.72 25.17
C GLU A 296 -16.13 -4.73 25.01
N GLY A 297 -16.63 -4.89 23.78
CA GLY A 297 -18.06 -4.95 23.52
C GLY A 297 -18.78 -6.15 24.16
N VAL A 298 -18.10 -7.28 24.38
CA VAL A 298 -18.66 -8.43 25.10
C VAL A 298 -18.73 -8.15 26.61
N LEU A 299 -17.71 -7.51 27.17
CA LEU A 299 -17.62 -7.19 28.59
C LEU A 299 -18.66 -6.13 29.00
N GLU A 300 -18.82 -5.07 28.22
CA GLU A 300 -19.84 -4.02 28.45
C GLU A 300 -21.27 -4.59 28.43
N HIS A 301 -21.54 -5.54 27.52
CA HIS A 301 -22.86 -6.16 27.43
C HIS A 301 -23.18 -7.06 28.65
N HIS A 302 -22.16 -7.63 29.30
CA HIS A 302 -22.32 -8.41 30.54
C HIS A 302 -22.47 -7.54 31.79
N SER A 303 -21.80 -6.37 31.87
CA SER A 303 -22.02 -5.44 32.97
C SER A 303 -23.45 -4.90 32.99
N ASP A 304 -23.98 -4.50 31.84
CA ASP A 304 -25.35 -3.97 31.74
C ASP A 304 -26.40 -5.03 32.13
N GLN A 305 -26.24 -6.28 31.69
CA GLN A 305 -27.17 -7.36 32.05
C GLN A 305 -27.16 -7.70 33.54
N SER A 306 -26.01 -7.57 34.22
CA SER A 306 -25.92 -7.81 35.66
C SER A 306 -26.67 -6.75 36.48
N GLU A 307 -26.72 -5.50 36.00
CA GLU A 307 -27.40 -4.38 36.68
C GLU A 307 -28.93 -4.51 36.62
N TYR A 308 -29.49 -5.12 35.57
CA TYR A 308 -30.93 -5.39 35.46
C TYR A 308 -31.41 -6.60 36.28
N THR A 309 -30.52 -7.49 36.72
CA THR A 309 -30.88 -8.68 37.53
C THR A 309 -30.87 -8.45 39.04
N VAL A 310 -30.49 -7.25 39.50
CA VAL A 310 -30.36 -6.90 40.92
C VAL A 310 -31.52 -6.01 41.43
N ASN A 311 -32.55 -5.78 40.63
CA ASN A 311 -33.82 -5.16 41.06
C ASN A 311 -34.97 -6.16 41.02
#